data_AF-A0A1X2ZR81-F1
#
_entry.id   AF-A0A1X2ZR81-F1
#
_cell.length_a   1.000
_cell.length_b   1.000
_cell.length_c   1.000
_cell.angle_alpha   90.00
_cell.angle_beta   90.00
_cell.angle_gamma   90.00
#
_symmetry.space_group_name_H-M   'P 1'
#
loop_
_entity.id
_entity.type
_entity.pdbx_description
1 polymer ?
#
loop_
_entity_poly.entity_id
_entity_poly.type
_entity_poly.pdbx_seq_one_letter_code
_entity_poly.pdbx_strand_id
1 'polypeptide(L)' 'MAEEHSIPLKTIHIISREQAQNTPAPVTTYALFKDGEFLTQGIQSDKKFLKLAGVQV' A
#
# COMPACT_ATOMS: atom_id res chain seq x y z
N MET A 1 -2.92 -3.65 12.88
CA MET A 1 -2.08 -2.49 12.48
C MET A 1 -2.85 -1.31 11.89
N ALA A 2 -3.28 -1.28 10.61
CA ALA A 2 -3.97 -0.10 10.07
C ALA A 2 -5.36 0.13 10.72
N GLU A 3 -6.13 -0.94 10.87
CA GLU A 3 -7.45 -0.91 11.52
C GLU A 3 -7.34 -0.53 13.01
N GLU A 4 -6.28 -0.99 13.69
CA GLU A 4 -6.03 -0.65 15.10
C GLU A 4 -5.62 0.81 15.33
N HIS A 5 -5.03 1.46 14.32
CA HIS A 5 -4.65 2.86 14.37
C HIS A 5 -5.66 3.79 13.67
N SER A 6 -6.84 3.28 13.28
CA SER A 6 -7.85 4.03 12.51
C SER A 6 -7.29 4.71 11.26
N ILE A 7 -6.29 4.09 10.61
CA ILE A 7 -5.70 4.59 9.39
C ILE A 7 -6.57 4.10 8.23
N PRO A 8 -7.14 4.98 7.40
CA PRO A 8 -7.91 4.58 6.23
C PRO A 8 -6.97 3.89 5.22
N LEU A 9 -6.89 2.57 5.30
CA LEU A 9 -6.09 1.73 4.41
C LEU A 9 -7.01 1.06 3.40
N LYS A 10 -6.84 1.39 2.12
CA LYS A 10 -7.46 0.67 1.02
C LYS A 10 -6.51 -0.41 0.52
N THR A 11 -6.81 -1.67 0.80
CA THR A 11 -6.09 -2.81 0.23
C THR A 11 -6.78 -3.25 -1.06
N ILE A 12 -6.02 -3.33 -2.15
CA ILE A 12 -6.51 -3.88 -3.43
C ILE A 12 -5.69 -5.13 -3.71
N HIS A 13 -6.31 -6.29 -3.53
CA HIS A 13 -5.66 -7.56 -3.86
C HIS A 13 -5.87 -7.85 -5.34
N ILE A 14 -4.78 -7.79 -6.12
CA ILE A 14 -4.79 -8.13 -7.54
C ILE A 14 -4.55 -9.63 -7.66
N ILE A 15 -5.58 -10.37 -8.06
CA ILE A 15 -5.54 -11.82 -8.26
C ILE A 15 -5.65 -12.21 -9.74
N SER A 16 -6.15 -11.29 -10.58
CA SER A 16 -6.36 -11.52 -12.00
C SER A 16 -5.43 -10.68 -12.88
N ARG A 17 -4.99 -11.23 -14.01
CA ARG A 17 -4.19 -10.53 -15.03
C ARG A 17 -4.87 -9.26 -15.55
N GLU A 18 -6.18 -9.29 -15.67
CA GLU A 18 -6.97 -8.14 -16.14
C GLU A 18 -6.95 -6.97 -15.14
N GLN A 19 -6.99 -7.27 -13.84
CA GLN A 19 -6.83 -6.27 -12.79
C GLN A 19 -5.41 -5.69 -12.78
N ALA A 20 -4.39 -6.53 -13.03
CA ALA A 20 -3.00 -6.12 -13.14
C ALA A 20 -2.75 -5.18 -14.32
N GLN A 21 -3.40 -5.39 -15.48
CA GLN A 21 -3.23 -4.50 -16.64
C GLN A 21 -3.88 -3.13 -16.47
N ASN A 22 -4.95 -3.04 -15.66
CA ASN A 22 -5.65 -1.79 -15.38
C ASN A 22 -5.12 -1.04 -14.15
N THR A 23 -4.11 -1.57 -13.45
CA THR A 23 -3.57 -0.91 -12.26
C THR A 23 -2.50 0.12 -12.66
N PRO A 24 -2.42 1.27 -11.98
CA PRO A 24 -1.39 2.28 -12.27
C PRO A 24 0.01 1.90 -11.78
N ALA A 25 0.19 0.67 -11.26
CA ALA A 25 1.44 0.18 -10.72
C ALA A 25 2.18 -0.67 -11.76
N PRO A 26 3.48 -0.43 -12.01
CA PRO A 26 4.28 -1.26 -12.92
C PRO A 26 4.58 -2.67 -12.35
N VAL A 27 4.14 -2.97 -11.13
CA VAL A 27 4.44 -4.21 -10.42
C VAL A 27 3.20 -4.77 -9.73
N THR A 28 2.98 -6.06 -9.91
CA THR A 28 1.79 -6.80 -9.46
C THR A 28 1.96 -7.52 -8.13
N THR A 29 3.16 -7.50 -7.56
CA THR A 29 3.49 -8.27 -6.35
C THR A 29 3.06 -7.54 -5.08
N TYR A 30 3.63 -6.35 -4.86
CA TYR A 30 3.23 -5.43 -3.79
C TYR A 30 3.49 -4.01 -4.27
N ALA A 31 2.56 -3.11 -4.05
CA ALA A 31 2.73 -1.69 -4.34
C ALA A 31 1.97 -0.88 -3.30
N LEU A 32 2.70 -0.05 -2.57
CA LEU A 32 2.14 0.90 -1.62
C LEU A 32 2.02 2.25 -2.32
N PHE A 33 0.82 2.81 -2.26
CA PHE A 33 0.53 4.16 -2.72
C PHE A 33 0.04 5.00 -1.54
N LYS A 34 0.42 6.27 -1.52
CA LYS A 34 -0.10 7.26 -0.56
C LYS A 34 -0.44 8.52 -1.33
N ASP A 35 -1.63 9.07 -1.10
CA ASP A 35 -2.12 10.28 -1.78
C ASP A 35 -2.06 10.20 -3.33
N GLY A 36 -2.15 8.99 -3.90
CA GLY A 36 -2.06 8.75 -5.34
C GLY A 36 -0.64 8.60 -5.89
N GLU A 37 0.39 8.81 -5.07
CA GLU A 37 1.79 8.63 -5.47
C GLU A 37 2.32 7.24 -5.10
N PHE A 38 3.12 6.66 -6.00
CA PHE A 38 3.80 5.39 -5.76
C PHE A 38 4.92 5.58 -4.74
N LEU A 39 4.83 4.89 -3.61
CA LEU A 39 5.84 4.94 -2.54
C LEU A 39 6.89 3.86 -2.71
N THR A 40 6.45 2.61 -2.79
CA THR A 40 7.36 1.47 -2.78
C THR A 40 6.65 0.19 -3.21
N GLN A 41 7.44 -0.72 -3.75
CA GLN A 41 7.04 -2.09 -4.05
C GLN A 41 7.48 -3.11 -2.98
N GLY A 42 8.21 -2.65 -1.95
CA GLY A 42 8.70 -3.51 -0.88
C GLY A 42 7.67 -3.69 0.22
N ILE A 43 7.55 -4.92 0.75
CA ILE A 43 6.80 -5.18 1.99
C ILE A 43 7.47 -4.36 3.10
N GLN A 44 6.70 -3.44 3.70
CA GLN A 44 7.20 -2.60 4.79
C GLN A 44 6.98 -3.29 6.13
N SER A 45 7.95 -3.16 7.03
CA SER A 45 7.75 -3.48 8.44
C SER A 45 6.83 -2.46 9.09
N ASP A 46 6.14 -2.88 10.14
CA ASP A 46 5.21 -2.12 10.98
C ASP A 46 5.66 -0.67 11.26
N LYS A 47 6.90 -0.48 11.70
CA LYS A 47 7.47 0.85 12.01
C LYS A 47 7.57 1.78 10.79
N LYS A 48 7.95 1.24 9.63
CA LYS A 48 8.08 2.02 8.39
C LYS A 48 6.70 2.38 7.86
N PHE A 49 5.74 1.46 7.95
CA PHE A 49 4.35 1.72 7.58
C PHE A 49 3.74 2.84 8.43
N LEU A 50 3.88 2.80 9.76
CA LEU A 50 3.39 3.86 10.65
C LEU A 50 4.01 5.22 10.32
N LYS A 51 5.33 5.27 10.09
CA LYS A 51 6.02 6.51 9.69
C LYS A 51 5.53 7.05 8.34
N LEU A 52 5.27 6.17 7.36
CA LEU A 52 4.71 6.55 6.06
C LEU A 52 3.25 6.99 6.17
N ALA A 53 2.48 6.39 7.07
CA ALA A 53 1.09 6.75 7.36
C ALA A 53 0.96 8.05 8.18
N GLY A 54 2.07 8.68 8.58
CA GLY A 54 2.07 9.90 9.39
C GLY A 54 1.75 9.67 10.86
N VAL A 55 1.73 8.41 11.31
CA VAL A 55 1.57 8.06 12.73
C VAL A 55 2.93 8.14 13.40
N GLN A 56 3.17 9.23 14.14
CA GLN A 56 4.28 9.29 15.09
C GLN A 56 3.90 8.46 16.33
N VAL A 57 4.58 7.34 16.50
CA VAL A 57 4.67 6.57 17.76
C VAL A 57 5.94 6.93 18.48
#